data_AF-A0A091FKT9-F1
#
_entry.id   AF-A0A091FKT9-F1
#
_cell.length_a   1.000
_cell.length_b   1.000
_cell.length_c   1.000
_cell.angle_alpha   90.00
_cell.angle_beta   90.00
_cell.angle_gamma   90.00
#
_symmetry.space_group_name_H-M   'P 1'
#
loop_
_entity.id
_entity.type
_entity.pdbx_description
1 polymer ?
#
loop_
_entity_poly.entity_id
_entity_poly.type
_entity_poly.pdbx_seq_one_letter_code
_entity_poly.pdbx_strand_id
1 'polypeptide(L)'
;AEGVDDEEQERLLSYWQSVGRGHQVDVPRDMAEPIQQLTRNNNPQERQSIPFTLIQRKEKLGDLLYEKRQYGKAKWACIKMKEKQYEQSICLGFMKLMRYICEQNSSGLYLGITVPIVTIVHTNEALSAMTQAVTVAYYLPEVLQEEPPHPFDSDIIIEEWPTTIVYSRSFRGITNEDSIMREINLLAAILESPELCLRDTFIIAGYTN
;
A
#
# COMPACT_ATOMS: atom_id res chain seq x y z
N ALA A 1 -10.93 25.59 22.78
CA ALA A 1 -10.06 25.05 21.71
C ALA A 1 -10.05 23.52 21.79
N GLU A 2 -9.79 22.94 22.97
CA GLU A 2 -9.83 21.48 23.21
C GLU A 2 -11.17 20.83 22.79
N GLY A 3 -12.32 21.37 23.23
CA GLY A 3 -13.62 20.77 22.87
C GLY A 3 -14.01 20.79 21.38
N VAL A 4 -13.34 21.58 20.53
CA VAL A 4 -13.60 21.57 19.07
C VAL A 4 -12.78 20.48 18.38
N ASP A 5 -11.56 20.23 18.88
CA ASP A 5 -10.66 19.20 18.38
C ASP A 5 -11.21 17.79 18.70
N ASP A 6 -11.77 17.62 19.90
CA ASP A 6 -12.43 16.39 20.33
C ASP A 6 -13.68 16.07 19.48
N GLU A 7 -14.50 17.07 19.16
CA GLU A 7 -15.69 16.90 18.32
C GLU A 7 -15.32 16.53 16.86
N GLU A 8 -14.27 17.15 16.31
CA GLU A 8 -13.76 16.82 14.98
C GLU A 8 -13.19 15.40 14.93
N GLN A 9 -12.40 15.01 15.93
CA GLN A 9 -11.83 13.68 16.05
C GLN A 9 -12.92 12.60 16.11
N GLU A 10 -13.96 12.79 16.94
CA GLU A 10 -15.07 11.85 17.06
C GLU A 10 -15.87 11.74 15.75
N ARG A 11 -16.05 12.87 15.04
CA ARG A 11 -16.70 12.89 13.72
C ARG A 11 -15.90 12.11 12.68
N LEU A 12 -14.57 12.29 12.65
CA LEU A 12 -13.68 11.56 11.75
C LEU A 12 -13.69 10.06 12.06
N LEU A 13 -13.58 9.68 13.34
CA LEU A 13 -13.66 8.29 13.77
C LEU A 13 -15.01 7.67 13.35
N SER A 14 -16.12 8.34 13.61
CA SER A 14 -17.46 7.87 13.25
C SER A 14 -17.62 7.65 11.76
N TYR A 15 -17.06 8.55 10.94
CA TYR A 15 -17.04 8.40 9.49
C TYR A 15 -16.27 7.13 9.07
N TRP A 16 -15.05 6.95 9.56
CA TRP A 16 -14.22 5.79 9.22
C TRP A 16 -14.79 4.47 9.74
N GLN A 17 -15.44 4.46 10.90
CA GLN A 17 -16.19 3.31 11.39
C GLN A 17 -17.38 2.96 10.47
N SER A 18 -18.07 3.96 9.93
CA SER A 18 -19.14 3.73 8.95
C SER A 18 -18.61 3.14 7.64
N VAL A 19 -17.48 3.65 7.15
CA VAL A 19 -16.82 3.10 5.96
C VAL A 19 -16.37 1.66 6.23
N GLY A 20 -15.67 1.40 7.33
CA GLY A 20 -15.19 0.07 7.71
C GLY A 20 -16.32 -0.97 7.78
N ARG A 21 -17.46 -0.63 8.40
CA ARG A 21 -18.64 -1.52 8.45
C ARG A 21 -19.14 -1.93 7.07
N GLY A 22 -19.07 -1.04 6.07
CA GLY A 22 -19.41 -1.35 4.69
C GLY A 22 -18.54 -2.46 4.08
N HIS A 23 -17.31 -2.61 4.57
CA HIS A 23 -16.33 -3.61 4.14
C HIS A 23 -16.14 -4.75 5.16
N GLN A 24 -17.04 -4.85 6.16
CA GLN A 24 -16.94 -5.83 7.26
C GLN A 24 -15.62 -5.71 8.05
N VAL A 25 -15.09 -4.49 8.19
CA VAL A 25 -13.92 -4.16 9.00
C VAL A 25 -14.35 -3.32 10.18
N ASP A 26 -13.95 -3.71 11.39
CA ASP A 26 -14.16 -2.91 12.59
C ASP A 26 -13.01 -1.91 12.78
N VAL A 27 -13.35 -0.63 12.97
CA VAL A 27 -12.38 0.44 13.23
C VAL A 27 -12.42 0.76 14.73
N PRO A 28 -11.43 0.31 15.52
CA PRO A 28 -11.46 0.46 16.97
C PRO A 28 -11.29 1.92 17.39
N ARG A 29 -11.76 2.27 18.59
CA ARG A 29 -11.76 3.66 19.09
C ARG A 29 -10.35 4.26 19.22
N ASP A 30 -9.35 3.44 19.49
CA ASP A 30 -7.96 3.84 19.56
C ASP A 30 -7.34 4.19 18.19
N MET A 31 -8.11 4.13 17.09
CA MET A 31 -7.76 4.73 15.80
C MET A 31 -8.10 6.22 15.71
N ALA A 32 -8.83 6.78 16.67
CA ALA A 32 -9.26 8.19 16.66
C ALA A 32 -8.07 9.15 16.43
N GLU A 33 -7.02 9.00 17.23
CA GLU A 33 -5.83 9.82 17.16
C GLU A 33 -5.02 9.57 15.87
N PRO A 34 -4.66 8.32 15.48
CA PRO A 34 -4.02 8.09 14.19
C PRO A 34 -4.78 8.64 12.98
N ILE A 35 -6.11 8.54 12.97
CA ILE A 35 -6.97 9.08 11.90
C ILE A 35 -6.87 10.60 11.85
N GLN A 36 -6.95 11.27 13.00
CA GLN A 36 -6.87 12.73 13.07
C GLN A 36 -5.47 13.23 12.68
N GLN A 37 -4.43 12.60 13.22
CA GLN A 37 -3.03 12.91 12.89
C GLN A 37 -2.78 12.75 11.38
N LEU A 38 -3.21 11.63 10.80
CA LEU A 38 -3.09 11.43 9.36
C LEU A 38 -3.89 12.49 8.61
N THR A 39 -5.14 12.77 8.99
CA THR A 39 -5.99 13.76 8.28
C THR A 39 -5.37 15.16 8.31
N ARG A 40 -4.79 15.55 9.45
CA ARG A 40 -4.16 16.87 9.64
C ARG A 40 -2.83 17.00 8.90
N ASN A 41 -2.01 15.96 8.89
CA ASN A 41 -0.64 16.00 8.35
C ASN A 41 -0.56 15.56 6.87
N ASN A 42 -1.61 14.96 6.32
CA ASN A 42 -1.62 14.41 4.97
C ASN A 42 -1.95 15.46 3.89
N ASN A 43 -1.02 16.40 3.66
CA ASN A 43 -1.09 17.33 2.53
C ASN A 43 -0.69 16.60 1.22
N PRO A 44 -1.58 16.50 0.20
CA PRO A 44 -1.26 15.83 -1.06
C PRO A 44 -0.02 16.38 -1.79
N GLN A 45 0.30 17.67 -1.61
CA GLN A 45 1.47 18.30 -2.23
C GLN A 45 2.80 17.89 -1.57
N GLU A 46 2.74 17.39 -0.34
CA GLU A 46 3.91 16.99 0.46
C GLU A 46 4.13 15.47 0.44
N ARG A 47 3.20 14.70 -0.15
CA ARG A 47 3.36 13.24 -0.27
C ARG A 47 4.57 12.90 -1.12
N GLN A 48 5.53 12.21 -0.54
CA GLN A 48 6.66 11.68 -1.28
C GLN A 48 6.20 10.52 -2.17
N SER A 49 6.48 10.62 -3.47
CA SER A 49 6.37 9.47 -4.38
C SER A 49 7.63 8.61 -4.31
N ILE A 50 7.46 7.30 -4.44
CA ILE A 50 8.60 6.37 -4.48
C ILE A 50 9.47 6.65 -5.72
N PRO A 51 10.78 6.93 -5.57
CA PRO A 51 11.64 7.25 -6.69
C PRO A 51 11.87 6.02 -7.59
N PHE A 52 11.78 6.22 -8.90
CA PHE A 52 12.10 5.20 -9.90
C PHE A 52 12.74 5.79 -11.14
N THR A 53 13.51 4.95 -11.84
CA THR A 53 14.00 5.25 -13.19
C THR A 53 13.07 4.59 -14.22
N LEU A 54 12.52 5.39 -15.13
CA LEU A 54 11.75 4.86 -16.26
C LEU A 54 12.71 4.28 -17.30
N ILE A 55 12.62 2.97 -17.53
CA ILE A 55 13.46 2.27 -18.52
C ILE A 55 12.80 2.31 -19.91
N GLN A 56 11.50 2.02 -19.98
CA GLN A 56 10.80 1.89 -21.25
C GLN A 56 9.30 2.18 -21.09
N ARG A 57 8.70 2.77 -22.13
CA ARG A 57 7.25 2.82 -22.33
C ARG A 57 6.88 1.94 -23.52
N LYS A 58 5.88 1.09 -23.35
CA LYS A 58 5.28 0.33 -24.44
C LYS A 58 3.91 0.91 -24.76
N GLU A 59 3.75 1.37 -26.00
CA GLU A 59 2.50 1.96 -26.49
C GLU A 59 2.00 1.20 -27.71
N LYS A 60 0.67 1.22 -27.92
CA LYS A 60 0.03 0.70 -29.13
C LYS A 60 -1.14 1.60 -29.49
N LEU A 61 -1.12 2.16 -30.69
CA LEU A 61 -2.16 3.07 -31.21
C LEU A 61 -2.43 4.30 -30.30
N GLY A 62 -1.41 4.78 -29.60
CA GLY A 62 -1.52 5.92 -28.68
C GLY A 62 -1.91 5.54 -27.25
N ASP A 63 -2.26 4.28 -26.99
CA ASP A 63 -2.55 3.78 -25.64
C ASP A 63 -1.30 3.22 -24.97
N LEU A 64 -1.03 3.66 -23.74
CA LEU A 64 0.04 3.12 -22.89
C LEU A 64 -0.35 1.71 -22.42
N LEU A 65 0.42 0.71 -22.87
CA LEU A 65 0.21 -0.68 -22.50
C LEU A 65 0.82 -0.99 -21.13
N TYR A 66 2.12 -0.71 -20.98
CA TYR A 66 2.87 -0.82 -19.73
C TYR A 66 4.10 0.09 -19.73
N GLU A 67 4.64 0.32 -18.52
CA GLU A 67 5.96 0.92 -18.31
C GLU A 67 6.89 -0.08 -17.65
N LYS A 68 8.16 -0.09 -18.06
CA LYS A 68 9.24 -0.80 -17.37
C LYS A 68 9.95 0.21 -16.46
N ARG A 69 9.93 -0.02 -15.16
CA ARG A 69 10.49 0.89 -14.15
C ARG A 69 11.52 0.15 -13.32
N GLN A 70 12.59 0.84 -12.92
CA GLN A 70 13.55 0.35 -11.95
C GLN A 70 13.42 1.14 -10.65
N TYR A 71 13.16 0.42 -9.57
CA TYR A 71 13.17 0.94 -8.21
C TYR A 71 14.50 0.60 -7.55
N GLY A 72 15.07 1.56 -6.82
CA GLY A 72 16.28 1.36 -6.04
C GLY A 72 16.08 0.41 -4.86
N LYS A 73 17.18 0.02 -4.22
CA LYS A 73 17.14 -0.68 -2.93
C LYS A 73 16.54 0.26 -1.88
N ALA A 74 15.61 -0.23 -1.06
CA ALA A 74 14.96 0.57 -0.04
C ALA A 74 14.37 -0.27 1.09
N LYS A 75 14.23 0.33 2.27
CA LYS A 75 13.52 -0.22 3.42
C LYS A 75 12.03 0.10 3.35
N TRP A 76 11.23 -0.89 3.72
CA TRP A 76 9.76 -0.85 3.75
C TRP A 76 9.28 -1.36 5.09
N ALA A 77 8.22 -0.76 5.62
CA ALA A 77 7.46 -1.35 6.72
C ALA A 77 6.41 -2.29 6.13
N CYS A 78 6.56 -3.58 6.39
CA CYS A 78 5.76 -4.65 5.81
C CYS A 78 4.90 -5.32 6.88
N ILE A 79 3.66 -5.63 6.54
CA ILE A 79 2.76 -6.44 7.37
C ILE A 79 2.06 -7.51 6.55
N LYS A 80 2.09 -8.75 7.05
CA LYS A 80 1.40 -9.88 6.43
C LYS A 80 -0.01 -10.01 6.98
N MET A 81 -0.99 -10.02 6.09
CA MET A 81 -2.41 -10.11 6.42
C MET A 81 -3.04 -11.31 5.71
N LYS A 82 -4.02 -11.94 6.36
CA LYS A 82 -4.73 -13.09 5.79
C LYS A 82 -6.18 -13.09 6.26
N GLU A 83 -6.98 -12.24 5.64
CA GLU A 83 -8.42 -12.15 5.88
C GLU A 83 -9.22 -12.84 4.79
N LYS A 84 -10.53 -13.01 5.00
CA LYS A 84 -11.41 -13.69 4.04
C LYS A 84 -11.42 -12.98 2.68
N GLN A 85 -11.33 -11.66 2.68
CA GLN A 85 -11.32 -10.83 1.48
C GLN A 85 -10.04 -10.00 1.40
N TYR A 86 -9.57 -9.75 0.18
CA TYR A 86 -8.44 -8.87 -0.13
C TYR A 86 -8.61 -7.49 0.52
N GLU A 87 -9.79 -6.90 0.37
CA GLU A 87 -10.12 -5.58 0.88
C GLU A 87 -9.97 -5.50 2.41
N GLN A 88 -10.44 -6.52 3.14
CA GLN A 88 -10.28 -6.61 4.58
C GLN A 88 -8.80 -6.67 4.97
N SER A 89 -8.02 -7.47 4.24
CA SER A 89 -6.58 -7.61 4.49
C SER A 89 -5.84 -6.28 4.30
N ILE A 90 -6.14 -5.53 3.24
CA ILE A 90 -5.50 -4.23 3.02
C ILE A 90 -5.95 -3.18 4.02
N CYS A 91 -7.24 -3.15 4.40
CA CYS A 91 -7.75 -2.19 5.39
C CYS A 91 -7.12 -2.42 6.76
N LEU A 92 -7.13 -3.66 7.25
CA LEU A 92 -6.56 -4.01 8.56
C LEU A 92 -5.03 -3.82 8.58
N GLY A 93 -4.34 -4.22 7.51
CA GLY A 93 -2.90 -3.99 7.37
C GLY A 93 -2.54 -2.51 7.34
N PHE A 94 -3.30 -1.71 6.58
CA PHE A 94 -3.07 -0.26 6.53
C PHE A 94 -3.39 0.43 7.86
N MET A 95 -4.39 -0.01 8.63
CA MET A 95 -4.64 0.55 9.97
C MET A 95 -3.44 0.34 10.91
N LYS A 96 -2.80 -0.83 10.87
CA LYS A 96 -1.56 -1.08 11.64
C LYS A 96 -0.40 -0.21 11.16
N LEU A 97 -0.20 -0.10 9.85
CA LEU A 97 0.80 0.82 9.28
C LEU A 97 0.50 2.29 9.61
N MET A 98 -0.77 2.69 9.65
CA MET A 98 -1.20 4.04 10.00
C MET A 98 -0.77 4.39 11.42
N ARG A 99 -0.95 3.48 12.39
CA ARG A 99 -0.42 3.66 13.75
C ARG A 99 1.08 3.89 13.75
N TYR A 100 1.82 3.04 13.05
CA TYR A 100 3.28 3.18 12.92
C TYR A 100 3.70 4.52 12.32
N ILE A 101 3.02 4.96 11.26
CA ILE A 101 3.23 6.26 10.61
C ILE A 101 2.87 7.43 11.54
N CYS A 102 1.81 7.28 12.33
CA CYS A 102 1.22 8.29 13.21
C CYS A 102 1.72 8.10 14.65
N GLU A 103 3.01 8.36 14.86
CA GLU A 103 3.66 8.51 16.17
C GLU A 103 3.75 7.23 17.04
N GLN A 104 3.12 6.12 16.69
CA GLN A 104 3.22 4.84 17.41
C GLN A 104 4.45 4.02 16.96
N ASN A 105 5.61 4.65 17.08
CA ASN A 105 6.92 4.11 16.76
C ASN A 105 7.97 4.66 17.75
N SER A 106 9.18 4.11 17.75
CA SER A 106 10.22 4.46 18.72
C SER A 106 10.68 5.91 18.71
N SER A 107 10.40 6.67 17.64
CA SER A 107 10.74 8.09 17.57
C SER A 107 9.65 8.99 18.18
N GLY A 108 8.41 8.49 18.30
CA GLY A 108 7.26 9.30 18.72
C GLY A 108 6.88 10.39 17.72
N LEU A 109 7.34 10.30 16.47
CA LEU A 109 7.10 11.30 15.43
C LEU A 109 6.22 10.76 14.31
N TYR A 110 5.50 11.67 13.65
CA TYR A 110 4.83 11.41 12.39
C TYR A 110 5.88 11.16 11.30
N LEU A 111 5.82 10.00 10.66
CA LEU A 111 6.85 9.55 9.73
C LEU A 111 6.72 10.17 8.33
N GLY A 112 5.61 10.84 8.01
CA GLY A 112 5.23 11.19 6.64
C GLY A 112 4.41 10.08 5.99
N ILE A 113 3.62 10.39 4.96
CA ILE A 113 2.97 9.37 4.12
C ILE A 113 3.58 9.40 2.73
N THR A 114 3.90 8.22 2.22
CA THR A 114 4.41 8.04 0.85
C THR A 114 3.35 7.36 0.01
N VAL A 115 3.37 7.66 -1.29
CA VAL A 115 2.48 7.02 -2.26
C VAL A 115 3.29 6.36 -3.37
N PRO A 116 2.87 5.18 -3.84
CA PRO A 116 1.71 4.39 -3.39
C PRO A 116 1.96 3.63 -2.08
N ILE A 117 0.88 3.25 -1.38
CA ILE A 117 0.91 2.07 -0.50
C ILE A 117 0.81 0.85 -1.40
N VAL A 118 1.68 -0.13 -1.21
CA VAL A 118 1.72 -1.31 -2.07
C VAL A 118 1.23 -2.55 -1.33
N THR A 119 0.65 -3.46 -2.08
CA THR A 119 0.26 -4.79 -1.59
C THR A 119 0.90 -5.84 -2.46
N ILE A 120 1.71 -6.70 -1.86
CA ILE A 120 2.23 -7.91 -2.50
C ILE A 120 1.16 -8.98 -2.41
N VAL A 121 0.80 -9.53 -3.56
CA VAL A 121 -0.12 -10.65 -3.69
C VAL A 121 0.58 -11.82 -4.36
N HIS A 122 0.19 -13.03 -3.99
CA HIS A 122 0.67 -14.24 -4.65
C HIS A 122 -0.45 -14.94 -5.39
N THR A 123 -0.11 -15.71 -6.41
CA THR A 123 -1.04 -16.56 -7.16
C THR A 123 -0.61 -18.01 -7.08
N ASN A 124 -1.52 -18.92 -7.43
CA ASN A 124 -1.12 -20.29 -7.70
C ASN A 124 -0.26 -20.37 -8.99
N GLU A 125 0.43 -21.50 -9.17
CA GLU A 125 1.32 -21.73 -10.33
C GLU A 125 0.60 -21.61 -11.67
N ALA A 126 -0.71 -21.88 -11.69
CA ALA A 126 -1.54 -21.82 -12.89
C ALA A 126 -2.08 -20.42 -13.23
N LEU A 127 -1.74 -19.39 -12.45
CA LEU A 127 -2.29 -18.02 -12.58
C LEU A 127 -3.84 -17.97 -12.62
N SER A 128 -4.50 -18.93 -11.97
CA SER A 128 -5.95 -19.06 -12.00
C SER A 128 -6.63 -18.53 -10.74
N ALA A 129 -5.89 -18.40 -9.64
CA ALA A 129 -6.40 -17.85 -8.39
C ALA A 129 -5.31 -17.16 -7.58
N MET A 130 -5.71 -16.09 -6.88
CA MET A 130 -4.89 -15.41 -5.89
C MET A 130 -4.87 -16.17 -4.57
N THR A 131 -3.74 -16.19 -3.88
CA THR A 131 -3.66 -16.67 -2.50
C THR A 131 -4.32 -15.69 -1.55
N GLN A 132 -4.88 -16.20 -0.46
CA GLN A 132 -5.55 -15.36 0.54
C GLN A 132 -4.58 -14.42 1.30
N ALA A 133 -3.34 -14.84 1.52
CA ALA A 133 -2.36 -14.04 2.24
C ALA A 133 -1.79 -12.93 1.33
N VAL A 134 -1.64 -11.73 1.89
CA VAL A 134 -1.04 -10.57 1.22
C VAL A 134 -0.05 -9.88 2.15
N THR A 135 0.88 -9.12 1.58
CA THR A 135 1.77 -8.24 2.36
C THR A 135 1.47 -6.79 2.02
N VAL A 136 0.95 -6.01 2.97
CA VAL A 136 0.78 -4.57 2.80
C VAL A 136 2.11 -3.91 3.19
N ALA A 137 2.61 -3.01 2.36
CA ALA A 137 3.91 -2.39 2.57
C ALA A 137 3.86 -0.87 2.36
N TYR A 138 4.50 -0.18 3.30
CA TYR A 138 4.71 1.25 3.31
C TYR A 138 6.18 1.55 3.03
N TYR A 139 6.45 2.37 2.02
CA TYR A 139 7.80 2.82 1.71
C TYR A 139 8.25 3.85 2.74
N LEU A 140 9.39 3.63 3.39
CA LEU A 140 9.91 4.60 4.34
C LEU A 140 10.46 5.84 3.58
N PRO A 141 10.12 7.07 3.98
CA PRO A 141 10.68 8.28 3.39
C PRO A 141 12.19 8.28 3.37
N GLU A 142 12.77 9.02 2.42
CA GLU A 142 14.21 9.01 2.16
C GLU A 142 15.02 9.30 3.43
N VAL A 143 14.55 10.26 4.24
CA VAL A 143 15.19 10.67 5.50
C VAL A 143 15.20 9.58 6.58
N LEU A 144 14.37 8.54 6.44
CA LEU A 144 14.25 7.42 7.37
C LEU A 144 14.88 6.12 6.84
N GLN A 145 15.42 6.12 5.61
CA GLN A 145 15.96 4.91 4.97
C GLN A 145 17.18 4.34 5.72
N GLU A 146 18.05 5.20 6.28
CA GLU A 146 19.24 4.76 7.01
C GLU A 146 18.90 4.15 8.39
N GLU A 147 18.12 4.87 9.20
CA GLU A 147 17.73 4.46 10.55
C GLU A 147 16.21 4.57 10.74
N PRO A 148 15.43 3.56 10.31
CA PRO A 148 13.99 3.59 10.42
C PRO A 148 13.55 3.44 11.89
N PRO A 149 12.57 4.24 12.36
CA PRO A 149 12.02 4.07 13.71
C PRO A 149 11.46 2.67 13.91
N HIS A 150 11.71 2.09 15.08
CA HIS A 150 11.25 0.74 15.40
C HIS A 150 9.73 0.74 15.61
N PRO A 151 8.97 -0.16 14.96
CA PRO A 151 7.54 -0.31 15.22
C PRO A 151 7.30 -0.92 16.60
N PHE A 152 6.26 -0.47 17.29
CA PHE A 152 5.82 -1.13 18.54
C PHE A 152 4.91 -2.34 18.29
N ASP A 153 4.23 -2.37 17.14
CA ASP A 153 3.49 -3.54 16.68
C ASP A 153 4.46 -4.57 16.09
N SER A 154 4.54 -5.74 16.73
CA SER A 154 5.44 -6.83 16.33
C SER A 154 5.09 -7.45 14.97
N ASP A 155 3.89 -7.20 14.43
CA ASP A 155 3.50 -7.68 13.11
C ASP A 155 4.11 -6.84 11.98
N ILE A 156 4.62 -5.64 12.29
CA ILE A 156 5.30 -4.76 11.34
C ILE A 156 6.78 -5.10 11.33
N ILE A 157 7.24 -5.58 10.17
CA ILE A 157 8.64 -5.92 9.94
C ILE A 157 9.24 -4.89 8.99
N ILE A 158 10.38 -4.31 9.36
CA ILE A 158 11.16 -3.48 8.45
C ILE A 158 11.98 -4.40 7.56
N GLU A 159 11.68 -4.42 6.28
CA GLU A 159 12.37 -5.23 5.27
C GLU A 159 13.16 -4.34 4.32
N GLU A 160 14.40 -4.74 3.97
CA GLU A 160 15.15 -4.11 2.88
C GLU A 160 14.87 -4.87 1.58
N TRP A 161 14.17 -4.22 0.66
CA TRP A 161 13.89 -4.77 -0.67
C TRP A 161 15.03 -4.42 -1.63
N PRO A 162 15.49 -5.38 -2.46
CA PRO A 162 16.58 -5.14 -3.39
C PRO A 162 16.14 -4.22 -4.54
N THR A 163 17.12 -3.71 -5.29
CA THR A 163 16.85 -3.04 -6.56
C THR A 163 16.05 -3.96 -7.47
N THR A 164 14.89 -3.48 -7.93
CA THR A 164 13.90 -4.32 -8.61
C THR A 164 13.43 -3.65 -9.89
N ILE A 165 13.33 -4.43 -10.98
CA ILE A 165 12.67 -4.01 -12.21
C ILE A 165 11.24 -4.51 -12.18
N VAL A 166 10.28 -3.61 -12.38
CA VAL A 166 8.86 -3.95 -12.46
C VAL A 166 8.29 -3.51 -13.80
N TYR A 167 7.30 -4.27 -14.26
CA TYR A 167 6.46 -3.92 -15.39
C TYR A 167 5.12 -3.48 -14.84
N SER A 168 4.78 -2.20 -15.00
CA SER A 168 3.60 -1.61 -14.40
C SER A 168 2.56 -1.29 -15.46
N ARG A 169 1.32 -1.67 -15.19
CA ARG A 169 0.13 -1.27 -15.94
C ARG A 169 -0.83 -0.55 -15.00
N SER A 170 -1.33 0.60 -15.43
CA SER A 170 -2.35 1.34 -14.69
C SER A 170 -3.75 0.90 -15.12
N PHE A 171 -4.64 0.77 -14.14
CA PHE A 171 -6.06 0.51 -14.32
C PHE A 171 -6.87 1.38 -13.34
N ARG A 172 -8.19 1.43 -13.52
CA ARG A 172 -9.11 2.20 -12.69
C ARG A 172 -10.25 1.31 -12.22
N GLY A 173 -10.88 1.68 -11.12
CA GLY A 173 -12.03 0.97 -10.55
C GLY A 173 -11.68 0.26 -9.25
N ILE A 174 -12.62 -0.57 -8.80
CA ILE A 174 -12.51 -1.29 -7.52
C ILE A 174 -11.45 -2.38 -7.65
N THR A 175 -10.63 -2.50 -6.60
CA THR A 175 -9.59 -3.53 -6.49
C THR A 175 -10.09 -4.64 -5.57
N ASN A 176 -10.36 -5.80 -6.15
CA ASN A 176 -10.70 -7.04 -5.46
C ASN A 176 -10.00 -8.21 -6.17
N GLU A 177 -10.16 -9.42 -5.67
CA GLU A 177 -9.49 -10.62 -6.18
C GLU A 177 -9.74 -10.82 -7.68
N ASP A 178 -10.98 -10.66 -8.14
CA ASP A 178 -11.35 -10.85 -9.54
C ASP A 178 -10.74 -9.77 -10.44
N SER A 179 -10.78 -8.50 -10.02
CA SER A 179 -10.21 -7.41 -10.81
C SER A 179 -8.68 -7.46 -10.82
N ILE A 180 -8.04 -7.82 -9.70
CA ILE A 180 -6.59 -8.07 -9.62
C ILE A 180 -6.19 -9.19 -10.56
N MET A 181 -6.86 -10.35 -10.49
CA MET A 181 -6.53 -11.49 -11.34
C MET A 181 -6.73 -11.18 -12.83
N ARG A 182 -7.75 -10.38 -13.17
CA ARG A 182 -7.94 -9.90 -14.55
C ARG A 182 -6.76 -9.05 -15.01
N GLU A 183 -6.35 -8.06 -14.21
CA GLU A 183 -5.25 -7.16 -14.59
C GLU A 183 -3.88 -7.87 -14.63
N ILE A 184 -3.65 -8.85 -13.75
CA ILE A 184 -2.48 -9.74 -13.81
C ILE A 184 -2.42 -10.46 -15.16
N ASN A 185 -3.54 -11.08 -15.57
CA ASN A 185 -3.61 -11.80 -16.84
C ASN A 185 -3.48 -10.88 -18.06
N LEU A 186 -4.07 -9.68 -18.00
CA LEU A 186 -3.92 -8.66 -19.05
C LEU A 186 -2.47 -8.19 -19.18
N LEU A 187 -1.77 -7.96 -18.06
CA LEU A 187 -0.35 -7.62 -18.08
C LEU A 187 0.48 -8.78 -18.65
N ALA A 188 0.26 -10.00 -18.20
CA ALA A 188 0.99 -11.18 -18.69
C ALA A 188 0.84 -11.34 -20.22
N ALA A 189 -0.33 -11.08 -20.78
CA ALA A 189 -0.60 -11.20 -22.22
C ALA A 189 0.12 -10.15 -23.10
N ILE A 190 0.53 -9.01 -22.52
CA ILE A 190 1.19 -7.92 -23.26
C ILE A 190 2.71 -7.86 -23.02
N LEU A 191 3.24 -8.64 -22.07
CA LEU A 191 4.68 -8.73 -21.82
C LEU A 191 5.37 -9.47 -22.95
N GLU A 192 6.46 -8.90 -23.46
CA GLU A 192 7.25 -9.49 -24.55
C GLU A 192 8.19 -10.60 -24.07
N SER A 193 8.62 -10.53 -22.81
CA SER A 193 9.55 -11.48 -22.18
C SER A 193 9.06 -11.86 -20.78
N PRO A 194 7.89 -12.53 -20.65
CA PRO A 194 7.31 -12.89 -19.36
C PRO A 194 8.20 -13.83 -18.52
N GLU A 195 9.10 -14.58 -19.15
CA GLU A 195 10.09 -15.44 -18.50
C GLU A 195 11.11 -14.70 -17.63
N LEU A 196 11.26 -13.38 -17.82
CA LEU A 196 12.13 -12.53 -17.00
C LEU A 196 11.44 -12.07 -15.70
N CYS A 197 10.14 -12.35 -15.54
CA CYS A 197 9.35 -11.92 -14.39
C CYS A 197 9.14 -13.06 -13.39
N LEU A 198 8.95 -12.70 -12.12
CA LEU A 198 8.39 -13.62 -11.13
C LEU A 198 6.96 -13.99 -11.57
N ARG A 199 6.67 -15.29 -11.59
CA ARG A 199 5.39 -15.79 -12.13
C ARG A 199 4.26 -15.76 -11.12
N ASP A 200 4.56 -15.82 -9.83
CA ASP A 200 3.59 -16.04 -8.78
C ASP A 200 3.44 -14.85 -7.82
N THR A 201 4.15 -13.75 -8.07
CA THR A 201 4.28 -12.63 -7.14
C THR A 201 4.04 -11.32 -7.88
N PHE A 202 3.05 -10.56 -7.42
CA PHE A 202 2.60 -9.32 -8.07
C PHE A 202 2.49 -8.19 -7.06
N ILE A 203 2.65 -6.95 -7.55
CA ILE A 203 2.57 -5.73 -6.74
C ILE A 203 1.33 -4.95 -7.19
N ILE A 204 0.43 -4.68 -6.25
CA ILE A 204 -0.70 -3.77 -6.43
C ILE A 204 -0.33 -2.44 -5.78
N ALA A 205 -0.40 -1.34 -6.53
CA ALA A 205 0.00 -0.01 -6.06
C ALA A 205 -1.23 0.91 -5.93
N GLY A 206 -1.63 1.20 -4.69
CA GLY A 206 -2.74 2.11 -4.37
C GLY A 206 -2.28 3.56 -4.28
N TYR A 207 -2.74 4.41 -5.20
CA TYR A 207 -2.42 5.86 -5.23
C TYR A 207 -3.53 6.74 -4.63
N THR A 208 -4.75 6.23 -4.53
CA THR A 208 -5.92 6.95 -4.05
C THR A 208 -6.50 6.23 -2.85
N ASN A 209 -6.84 7.01 -1.81
CA ASN A 209 -7.93 6.65 -0.91
C ASN A 209 -9.25 7.08 -1.57
#